data_AF-A0A2W6DWT8-F1
#
_entry.id   AF-A0A2W6DWT8-F1
#
_cell.length_a   1.000
_cell.length_b   1.000
_cell.length_c   1.000
_cell.angle_alpha   90.00
_cell.angle_beta   90.00
_cell.angle_gamma   90.00
#
_symmetry.space_group_name_H-M   'P 1'
#
loop_
_entity.id
_entity.type
_entity.pdbx_description
1 polymer ?
#
loop_
_entity_poly.entity_id
_entity_poly.type
_entity_poly.pdbx_seq_one_letter_code
_entity_poly.pdbx_strand_id
1 'polypeptide(L)'
;QIVGEFTGGMPEPQLRQWVTALLEAVASVRAGEAAEQPGEGPEGAAPGAPQIDERILRAEEALRTGDSETAEAGYRAVLAERPGDRLATAGLAQVELFRRVAGVADPNVVLVAATNRPDDVDAQLLAADVELLSGNVEQAFARLVGVVRNAAGAERDAARTRLLSLFDVLAPDDPRVARARRDLSAALF
;
A
#
# COMPACT_ATOMS: atom_id res chain seq x y z
N GLN A 1 36.09 2.96 -35.67
CA GLN A 1 36.52 2.33 -34.40
C GLN A 1 37.25 3.37 -33.56
N ILE A 2 36.55 3.95 -32.58
CA ILE A 2 37.09 4.39 -31.28
C ILE A 2 36.00 4.02 -30.29
N VAL A 3 36.30 3.07 -29.41
CA VAL A 3 35.50 2.69 -28.25
C VAL A 3 35.78 3.71 -27.15
N GLY A 4 34.74 4.11 -26.43
CA GLY A 4 34.83 4.97 -25.25
C GLY A 4 33.51 4.90 -24.49
N GLU A 5 33.44 3.93 -23.60
CA GLU A 5 32.34 3.62 -22.69
C GLU A 5 31.96 4.86 -21.84
N PHE A 6 30.66 5.10 -21.64
CA PHE A 6 30.18 5.87 -20.50
C PHE A 6 29.00 5.14 -19.86
N THR A 7 29.37 4.18 -19.03
CA THR A 7 28.53 3.47 -18.08
C THR A 7 27.96 4.46 -17.05
N GLY A 8 26.71 4.21 -16.65
CA GLY A 8 25.83 5.13 -15.93
C GLY A 8 26.41 5.74 -14.64
N GLY A 9 26.11 7.03 -14.49
CA GLY A 9 26.44 7.85 -13.34
C GLY A 9 26.53 9.29 -13.81
N MET A 10 25.46 10.06 -13.61
CA MET A 10 25.49 11.50 -13.86
C MET A 10 26.67 12.10 -13.07
N PRO A 11 27.59 12.86 -13.69
CA PRO A 11 28.71 13.49 -12.99
C PRO A 11 28.21 14.21 -11.72
N GLU A 12 28.93 14.05 -10.60
CA GLU A 12 28.55 14.61 -9.30
C GLU A 12 28.10 16.09 -9.34
N PRO A 13 28.69 16.98 -10.18
CA PRO A 13 28.21 18.34 -10.33
C PRO A 13 26.81 18.45 -10.96
N GLN A 14 26.51 17.61 -11.95
CA GLN A 14 25.20 17.55 -12.60
C GLN A 14 24.15 16.88 -11.72
N LEU A 15 24.55 15.86 -10.93
CA LEU A 15 23.66 15.26 -9.94
C LEU A 15 23.28 16.28 -8.86
N ARG A 16 24.24 17.09 -8.39
CA ARG A 16 23.96 18.19 -7.44
C ARG A 16 23.03 19.24 -8.05
N GLN A 17 23.26 19.66 -9.29
CA GLN A 17 22.35 20.60 -9.96
C GLN A 17 20.94 20.04 -10.14
N TRP A 18 20.81 18.76 -10.49
CA TRP A 18 19.51 18.12 -10.64
C TRP A 18 18.78 17.98 -9.30
N VAL A 19 19.48 17.60 -8.22
CA VAL A 19 18.91 17.55 -6.87
C VAL A 19 18.50 18.94 -6.39
N THR A 20 19.31 19.97 -6.61
CA THR A 20 18.97 21.35 -6.28
C THR A 20 17.72 21.81 -7.04
N ALA A 21 17.66 21.56 -8.36
CA ALA A 21 16.50 21.92 -9.17
C ALA A 21 15.22 21.16 -8.73
N LEU A 22 15.34 19.91 -8.30
CA LEU A 22 14.22 19.13 -7.77
C LEU A 22 13.75 19.67 -6.42
N LEU A 23 14.67 20.03 -5.52
CA LEU A 23 14.35 20.65 -4.23
C LEU A 23 13.71 22.03 -4.40
N GLU A 24 14.17 22.83 -5.36
CA GLU A 24 13.57 24.13 -5.71
C GLU A 24 12.18 23.96 -6.35
N ALA A 25 11.97 22.94 -7.19
CA ALA A 25 10.65 22.62 -7.75
C ALA A 25 9.67 22.17 -6.66
N VAL A 26 10.10 21.32 -5.72
CA VAL A 26 9.27 20.91 -4.57
C VAL A 26 9.04 22.08 -3.61
N ALA A 27 10.03 22.93 -3.40
CA ALA A 27 9.89 24.14 -2.57
C ALA A 27 8.97 25.17 -3.22
N SER A 28 8.96 25.31 -4.55
CA SER A 28 8.06 26.23 -5.26
C SER A 28 6.63 25.72 -5.32
N VAL A 29 6.41 24.40 -5.44
CA VAL A 29 5.08 23.78 -5.25
C VAL A 29 4.59 24.01 -3.82
N ARG A 30 5.43 23.75 -2.81
CA ARG A 30 5.08 23.98 -1.40
C ARG A 30 4.93 25.46 -1.04
N ALA A 31 5.68 26.35 -1.68
CA ALA A 31 5.55 27.81 -1.51
C ALA A 31 4.33 28.35 -2.26
N GLY A 32 3.95 27.75 -3.39
CA GLY A 32 2.67 27.99 -4.05
C GLY A 32 1.47 27.56 -3.19
N GLU A 33 1.65 26.50 -2.39
CA GLU A 33 0.66 26.06 -1.37
C GLU A 33 0.72 26.89 -0.08
N ALA A 34 1.86 27.50 0.27
CA ALA A 34 2.05 28.28 1.50
C ALA A 34 1.88 29.82 1.32
N ALA A 35 1.76 30.31 0.08
CA ALA A 35 1.61 31.75 -0.20
C ALA A 35 0.17 32.29 0.01
N GLU A 36 -0.78 31.45 0.39
CA GLU A 36 -2.05 31.88 0.98
C GLU A 36 -2.10 31.48 2.46
N GLN A 37 -1.45 32.26 3.33
CA GLN A 37 -1.95 32.62 4.66
C GLN A 37 -0.97 33.53 5.41
N PRO A 38 -1.30 34.82 5.58
CA PRO A 38 -1.02 35.53 6.80
C PRO A 38 -2.35 35.71 7.55
N GLY A 39 -2.57 34.90 8.58
CA GLY A 39 -3.77 34.99 9.41
C GLY A 39 -3.59 34.24 10.73
N GLU A 40 -3.38 35.01 11.79
CA GLU A 40 -3.36 34.56 13.18
C GLU A 40 -4.77 34.08 13.60
N GLY A 41 -4.92 32.77 13.86
CA GLY A 41 -6.11 32.15 14.50
C GLY A 41 -7.39 32.03 13.64
N PRO A 42 -8.50 31.60 14.28
CA PRO A 42 -9.18 30.29 14.28
C PRO A 42 -10.27 30.12 13.18
N GLU A 43 -11.03 29.01 13.21
CA GLU A 43 -12.32 28.81 12.51
C GLU A 43 -12.37 29.04 10.98
N GLY A 44 -12.60 27.96 10.23
CA GLY A 44 -13.07 28.08 8.84
C GLY A 44 -12.53 27.01 7.93
N ALA A 45 -12.97 25.76 8.13
CA ALA A 45 -12.92 24.78 7.04
C ALA A 45 -13.61 25.39 5.81
N ALA A 46 -12.95 25.37 4.66
CA ALA A 46 -13.51 25.83 3.39
C ALA A 46 -14.92 25.22 3.20
N PRO A 47 -15.96 26.02 2.90
CA PRO A 47 -17.31 25.51 2.77
C PRO A 47 -17.39 24.58 1.55
N GLY A 48 -17.35 23.26 1.78
CA GLY A 48 -17.53 22.25 0.74
C GLY A 48 -16.45 21.18 0.63
N ALA A 49 -15.34 21.26 1.39
CA ALA A 49 -14.43 20.12 1.49
C ALA A 49 -15.14 19.00 2.29
N PRO A 50 -15.18 17.75 1.81
CA PRO A 50 -15.72 16.65 2.59
C PRO A 50 -14.89 16.53 3.88
N GLN A 51 -15.53 16.80 5.02
CA GLN A 51 -14.89 16.64 6.32
C GLN A 51 -14.65 15.15 6.54
N ILE A 52 -13.38 14.77 6.66
CA ILE A 52 -12.97 13.41 7.01
C ILE A 52 -13.47 13.12 8.43
N ASP A 53 -14.07 11.95 8.65
CA ASP A 53 -14.56 11.53 9.96
C ASP A 53 -13.41 11.53 10.98
N GLU A 54 -13.59 12.17 12.14
CA GLU A 54 -12.56 12.29 13.16
C GLU A 54 -12.04 10.91 13.62
N ARG A 55 -12.89 9.87 13.58
CA ARG A 55 -12.49 8.49 13.90
C ARG A 55 -11.49 7.93 12.88
N ILE A 56 -11.60 8.30 11.61
CA ILE A 56 -10.63 7.92 10.57
C ILE A 56 -9.28 8.57 10.88
N LEU A 57 -9.27 9.88 11.12
CA LEU A 57 -8.03 10.62 11.43
C LEU A 57 -7.34 10.05 12.68
N ARG A 58 -8.11 9.73 13.73
CA ARG A 58 -7.58 9.08 14.93
C ARG A 58 -7.04 7.68 14.65
N ALA A 59 -7.70 6.90 13.80
CA ALA A 59 -7.27 5.56 13.43
C ALA A 59 -5.99 5.58 12.59
N GLU A 60 -5.84 6.53 11.68
CA GLU A 60 -4.62 6.74 10.89
C GLU A 60 -3.42 7.06 11.80
N GLU A 61 -3.61 7.95 12.77
CA GLU A 61 -2.58 8.29 13.76
C GLU A 61 -2.22 7.09 14.65
N ALA A 62 -3.22 6.33 15.09
CA ALA A 62 -3.00 5.09 15.84
C ALA A 62 -2.16 4.09 15.02
N LEU A 63 -2.47 3.93 13.72
CA LEU A 63 -1.71 3.05 12.84
C LEU A 63 -0.26 3.52 12.67
N ARG A 64 -0.05 4.84 12.52
CA ARG A 64 1.28 5.46 12.42
C ARG A 64 2.13 5.24 13.67
N THR A 65 1.50 5.21 14.84
CA THR A 65 2.17 4.97 16.12
C THR A 65 2.27 3.50 16.51
N GLY A 66 1.76 2.59 15.65
CA GLY A 66 1.78 1.14 15.87
C GLY A 66 0.64 0.61 16.73
N ASP A 67 -0.30 1.45 17.16
CA ASP A 67 -1.51 1.05 17.88
C ASP A 67 -2.58 0.52 16.90
N SER A 68 -2.36 -0.73 16.49
CA SER A 68 -3.25 -1.45 15.58
C SER A 68 -4.63 -1.76 16.20
N GLU A 69 -4.78 -1.74 17.53
CA GLU A 69 -6.06 -2.01 18.20
C GLU A 69 -6.96 -0.78 18.12
N THR A 70 -6.44 0.40 18.47
CA THR A 70 -7.17 1.65 18.33
C THR A 70 -7.51 1.96 16.87
N ALA A 71 -6.57 1.69 15.95
CA ALA A 71 -6.82 1.87 14.52
C ALA A 71 -7.98 1.01 14.01
N GLU A 72 -7.97 -0.29 14.35
CA GLU A 72 -9.04 -1.22 13.97
C GLU A 72 -10.40 -0.78 14.52
N ALA A 73 -10.45 -0.39 15.80
CA ALA A 73 -11.68 0.05 16.45
C ALA A 73 -12.28 1.29 15.76
N GLY A 74 -11.44 2.27 15.39
CA GLY A 74 -11.86 3.48 14.69
C GLY A 74 -12.46 3.17 13.31
N TYR A 75 -11.75 2.39 12.49
CA TYR A 75 -12.25 2.01 11.16
C TYR A 75 -13.51 1.16 11.22
N ARG A 76 -13.60 0.20 12.15
CA ARG A 76 -14.82 -0.62 12.32
C ARG A 76 -16.01 0.20 12.78
N ALA A 77 -15.82 1.17 13.67
CA ALA A 77 -16.89 2.05 14.10
C ALA A 77 -17.49 2.83 12.92
N VAL A 78 -16.63 3.31 12.01
CA VAL A 78 -17.07 3.99 10.79
C VAL A 78 -17.81 3.02 9.86
N LEU A 79 -17.28 1.82 9.64
CA LEU A 79 -17.91 0.82 8.77
C LEU A 79 -19.25 0.30 9.31
N ALA A 80 -19.44 0.30 10.63
CA ALA A 80 -20.72 -0.07 11.24
C ALA A 80 -21.84 0.92 10.88
N GLU A 81 -21.51 2.20 10.71
CA GLU A 81 -22.45 3.24 10.30
C GLU A 81 -22.52 3.42 8.78
N ARG A 82 -21.36 3.29 8.12
CA ARG A 82 -21.18 3.48 6.68
C ARG A 82 -20.42 2.28 6.09
N PRO A 83 -21.11 1.14 5.83
CA PRO A 83 -20.45 -0.07 5.31
C PRO A 83 -19.72 0.11 3.97
N GLY A 84 -20.04 1.15 3.21
CA GLY A 84 -19.39 1.50 1.95
C GLY A 84 -18.29 2.57 2.07
N ASP A 85 -17.89 2.95 3.29
CA ASP A 85 -16.85 3.95 3.50
C ASP A 85 -15.48 3.42 3.04
N ARG A 86 -14.96 4.02 1.96
CA ARG A 86 -13.77 3.54 1.27
C ARG A 86 -12.50 3.76 2.09
N LEU A 87 -12.42 4.87 2.82
CA LEU A 87 -11.28 5.19 3.66
C LEU A 87 -11.21 4.22 4.83
N ALA A 88 -12.35 3.95 5.47
CA ALA A 88 -12.38 2.98 6.56
C ALA A 88 -12.11 1.54 6.10
N THR A 89 -12.58 1.16 4.90
CA THR A 89 -12.27 -0.15 4.30
C THR A 89 -10.76 -0.29 4.04
N ALA A 90 -10.15 0.71 3.40
CA ALA A 90 -8.72 0.70 3.11
C ALA A 90 -7.87 0.68 4.38
N GLY A 91 -8.23 1.51 5.37
CA GLY A 91 -7.57 1.56 6.66
C GLY A 91 -7.63 0.24 7.41
N LEU A 92 -8.79 -0.42 7.42
CA LEU A 92 -8.92 -1.74 8.04
C LEU A 92 -8.06 -2.79 7.33
N ALA A 93 -8.01 -2.78 5.99
CA ALA A 93 -7.15 -3.68 5.22
C ALA A 93 -5.66 -3.46 5.54
N GLN A 94 -5.22 -2.21 5.74
CA GLN A 94 -3.85 -1.89 6.18
C GLN A 94 -3.56 -2.43 7.59
N VAL A 95 -4.47 -2.25 8.54
CA VAL A 95 -4.32 -2.81 9.90
C VAL A 95 -4.15 -4.33 9.86
N GLU A 96 -5.00 -5.00 9.10
CA GLU A 96 -4.93 -6.46 8.96
C GLU A 96 -3.63 -6.91 8.29
N LEU A 97 -3.13 -6.17 7.29
CA LEU A 97 -1.84 -6.43 6.65
C LEU A 97 -0.69 -6.32 7.65
N PHE A 98 -0.62 -5.22 8.40
CA PHE A 98 0.43 -5.03 9.41
C PHE A 98 0.40 -6.11 10.49
N ARG A 99 -0.78 -6.53 10.94
CA ARG A 99 -0.90 -7.62 11.92
C ARG A 99 -0.33 -8.94 11.42
N ARG A 100 -0.53 -9.27 10.15
CA ARG A 100 -0.02 -10.52 9.58
C ARG A 100 1.49 -10.55 9.49
N VAL A 101 2.12 -9.40 9.28
CA VAL A 101 3.58 -9.31 9.20
C VAL A 101 4.26 -8.89 10.51
N ALA A 102 3.51 -8.56 11.56
CA ALA A 102 4.07 -8.03 12.81
C ALA A 102 5.09 -9.00 13.47
N GLY A 103 4.95 -10.31 13.25
CA GLY A 103 5.89 -11.33 13.73
C GLY A 103 7.06 -11.65 12.80
N VAL A 104 7.13 -11.00 11.63
CA VAL A 104 8.19 -11.25 10.64
C VAL A 104 9.45 -10.49 11.04
N ALA A 105 10.46 -11.21 11.52
CA ALA A 105 11.75 -10.64 11.87
C ALA A 105 12.60 -10.29 10.63
N ASP A 106 12.55 -11.14 9.59
CA ASP A 106 13.28 -10.92 8.33
C ASP A 106 12.39 -11.25 7.12
N PRO A 107 11.98 -10.23 6.34
CA PRO A 107 11.27 -10.39 5.08
C PRO A 107 11.91 -11.40 4.12
N ASN A 108 13.24 -11.42 4.00
CA ASN A 108 13.93 -12.30 3.05
C ASN A 108 13.78 -13.78 3.43
N VAL A 109 13.76 -14.10 4.73
CA VAL A 109 13.51 -15.47 5.20
C VAL A 109 12.14 -15.95 4.77
N VAL A 110 11.11 -15.10 4.87
CA VAL A 110 9.75 -15.42 4.40
C VAL A 110 9.74 -15.69 2.89
N LEU A 111 10.37 -14.82 2.10
CA LEU A 111 10.38 -14.94 0.64
C LEU A 111 11.14 -16.20 0.17
N VAL A 112 12.28 -16.51 0.78
CA VAL A 112 13.04 -17.73 0.50
C VAL A 112 12.25 -18.96 0.91
N ALA A 113 11.61 -18.94 2.08
CA ALA A 113 10.80 -20.05 2.56
C ALA A 113 9.59 -20.34 1.65
N ALA A 114 8.96 -19.31 1.11
CA ALA A 114 7.87 -19.46 0.13
C ALA A 114 8.38 -19.94 -1.24
N THR A 115 9.57 -19.50 -1.66
CA THR A 115 10.20 -19.99 -2.90
C THR A 115 10.50 -21.49 -2.82
N ASN A 116 10.95 -21.97 -1.66
CA ASN A 116 11.27 -23.39 -1.44
C ASN A 116 10.03 -24.26 -1.15
N ARG A 117 8.85 -23.66 -0.93
CA ARG A 117 7.60 -24.37 -0.63
C ARG A 117 6.45 -23.79 -1.49
N PRO A 118 6.49 -24.02 -2.82
CA PRO A 118 5.51 -23.44 -3.73
C PRO A 118 4.06 -23.88 -3.44
N ASP A 119 3.87 -25.08 -2.89
CA ASP A 119 2.56 -25.66 -2.57
C ASP A 119 2.08 -25.32 -1.15
N ASP A 120 2.91 -24.66 -0.34
CA ASP A 120 2.55 -24.25 1.02
C ASP A 120 1.81 -22.92 0.99
N VAL A 121 0.47 -23.00 1.05
CA VAL A 121 -0.42 -21.86 0.88
C VAL A 121 -0.14 -20.77 1.90
N ASP A 122 0.03 -21.12 3.18
CA ASP A 122 0.32 -20.14 4.23
C ASP A 122 1.64 -19.40 3.98
N ALA A 123 2.67 -20.10 3.50
CA ALA A 123 3.92 -19.47 3.07
C ALA A 123 3.71 -18.47 1.93
N GLN A 124 2.90 -18.85 0.94
CA GLN A 124 2.59 -17.99 -0.19
C GLN A 124 1.79 -16.75 0.24
N LEU A 125 0.82 -16.90 1.15
CA LEU A 125 0.03 -15.78 1.67
C LEU A 125 0.92 -14.77 2.42
N LEU A 126 1.77 -15.25 3.32
CA LEU A 126 2.66 -14.38 4.09
C LEU A 126 3.71 -13.71 3.20
N ALA A 127 4.25 -14.41 2.19
CA ALA A 127 5.16 -13.83 1.22
C ALA A 127 4.48 -12.72 0.40
N ALA A 128 3.21 -12.88 0.03
CA ALA A 128 2.47 -11.83 -0.67
C ALA A 128 2.27 -10.58 0.20
N ASP A 129 1.98 -10.76 1.50
CA ASP A 129 1.88 -9.65 2.46
C ASP A 129 3.22 -8.89 2.57
N VAL A 130 4.32 -9.62 2.69
CA VAL A 130 5.69 -9.05 2.74
C VAL A 130 6.05 -8.33 1.44
N GLU A 131 5.74 -8.92 0.29
CA GLU A 131 5.97 -8.33 -1.03
C GLU A 131 5.22 -7.00 -1.18
N LEU A 132 3.94 -6.95 -0.79
CA LEU A 132 3.14 -5.74 -0.88
C LEU A 132 3.74 -4.61 -0.02
N LEU A 133 4.09 -4.90 1.23
CA LEU A 133 4.72 -3.91 2.12
C LEU A 133 6.11 -3.47 1.66
N SER A 134 6.81 -4.33 0.92
CA SER A 134 8.10 -4.01 0.30
C SER A 134 7.96 -3.24 -1.02
N GLY A 135 6.73 -2.92 -1.44
CA GLY A 135 6.43 -2.24 -2.70
C GLY A 135 6.41 -3.15 -3.94
N ASN A 136 6.61 -4.46 -3.77
CA ASN A 136 6.58 -5.47 -4.84
C ASN A 136 5.14 -5.91 -5.15
N VAL A 137 4.26 -4.94 -5.43
CA VAL A 137 2.81 -5.14 -5.57
C VAL A 137 2.46 -6.19 -6.64
N GLU A 138 3.07 -6.10 -7.82
CA GLU A 138 2.81 -7.05 -8.90
C GLU A 138 3.20 -8.49 -8.53
N GLN A 139 4.28 -8.66 -7.75
CA GLN A 139 4.72 -9.98 -7.29
C GLN A 139 3.73 -10.55 -6.28
N ALA A 140 3.29 -9.75 -5.31
CA ALA A 140 2.28 -10.13 -4.33
C ALA A 140 0.99 -10.61 -5.02
N PHE A 141 0.49 -9.85 -5.99
CA PHE A 141 -0.72 -10.21 -6.73
C PHE A 141 -0.53 -11.46 -7.58
N ALA A 142 0.57 -11.56 -8.32
CA ALA A 142 0.87 -12.73 -9.13
C ALA A 142 0.97 -14.01 -8.28
N ARG A 143 1.57 -13.92 -7.09
CA ARG A 143 1.69 -15.01 -6.13
C ARG A 143 0.32 -15.51 -5.69
N LEU A 144 -0.56 -14.63 -5.23
CA LEU A 144 -1.90 -15.00 -4.77
C LEU A 144 -2.78 -15.54 -5.92
N VAL A 145 -2.68 -14.96 -7.12
CA VAL A 145 -3.36 -15.52 -8.31
C VAL A 145 -2.86 -16.92 -8.62
N GLY A 146 -1.55 -17.18 -8.48
CA GLY A 146 -0.97 -18.51 -8.63
C GLY A 146 -1.55 -19.51 -7.64
N VAL A 147 -1.68 -19.12 -6.37
CA VAL A 147 -2.32 -19.96 -5.34
C VAL A 147 -3.78 -20.23 -5.69
N VAL A 148 -4.56 -19.21 -6.08
CA VAL A 148 -5.96 -19.41 -6.49
C VAL A 148 -6.07 -20.38 -7.65
N ARG A 149 -5.16 -20.32 -8.63
CA ARG A 149 -5.17 -21.23 -9.78
C ARG A 149 -4.94 -22.69 -9.38
N ASN A 150 -4.02 -22.93 -8.44
CA ASN A 150 -3.52 -24.27 -8.15
C ASN A 150 -4.20 -24.96 -6.94
N ALA A 151 -4.66 -24.18 -5.96
CA ALA A 151 -5.30 -24.70 -4.75
C ALA A 151 -6.81 -24.92 -4.96
N ALA A 152 -7.45 -25.60 -3.99
CA ALA A 152 -8.88 -25.87 -3.99
C ALA A 152 -9.50 -25.65 -2.60
N GLY A 153 -10.84 -25.56 -2.55
CA GLY A 153 -11.59 -25.40 -1.31
C GLY A 153 -11.13 -24.22 -0.47
N ALA A 154 -10.92 -24.46 0.84
CA ALA A 154 -10.59 -23.43 1.81
C ALA A 154 -9.29 -22.66 1.49
N GLU A 155 -8.29 -23.33 0.92
CA GLU A 155 -7.02 -22.70 0.56
C GLU A 155 -7.17 -21.71 -0.60
N ARG A 156 -7.93 -22.11 -1.63
CA ARG A 156 -8.28 -21.21 -2.75
C ARG A 156 -9.07 -20.00 -2.24
N ASP A 157 -10.02 -20.22 -1.34
CA ASP A 157 -10.82 -19.14 -0.74
C ASP A 157 -9.98 -18.20 0.14
N ALA A 158 -9.03 -18.73 0.90
CA ALA A 158 -8.10 -17.93 1.70
C ALA A 158 -7.24 -17.01 0.81
N ALA A 159 -6.68 -17.54 -0.29
CA ALA A 159 -5.90 -16.75 -1.23
C ALA A 159 -6.73 -15.70 -1.96
N ARG A 160 -7.95 -16.04 -2.39
CA ARG A 160 -8.89 -15.08 -2.99
C ARG A 160 -9.22 -13.95 -2.02
N THR A 161 -9.54 -14.28 -0.78
CA THR A 161 -9.89 -13.29 0.27
C THR A 161 -8.69 -12.40 0.59
N ARG A 162 -7.49 -12.98 0.72
CA ARG A 162 -6.24 -12.23 0.90
C ARG A 162 -6.03 -11.24 -0.25
N LEU A 163 -6.17 -11.68 -1.50
CA LEU A 163 -5.95 -10.84 -2.67
C LEU A 163 -6.92 -9.65 -2.71
N LEU A 164 -8.20 -9.87 -2.38
CA LEU A 164 -9.19 -8.79 -2.32
C LEU A 164 -8.85 -7.78 -1.22
N SER A 165 -8.47 -8.24 -0.04
CA SER A 165 -7.98 -7.38 1.05
C SER A 165 -6.77 -6.54 0.61
N LEU A 166 -5.81 -7.13 -0.13
CA LEU A 166 -4.65 -6.38 -0.64
C LEU A 166 -5.01 -5.35 -1.72
N PHE A 167 -6.12 -5.52 -2.45
CA PHE A 167 -6.59 -4.48 -3.37
C PHE A 167 -7.07 -3.24 -2.62
N ASP A 168 -7.71 -3.43 -1.46
CA ASP A 168 -8.26 -2.33 -0.66
C ASP A 168 -7.16 -1.49 0.00
N VAL A 169 -5.95 -2.02 0.14
CA VAL A 169 -4.77 -1.28 0.64
C VAL A 169 -4.29 -0.22 -0.36
N LEU A 170 -4.51 -0.43 -1.65
CA LEU A 170 -4.03 0.45 -2.72
C LEU A 170 -5.06 1.51 -3.12
N ALA A 171 -4.60 2.48 -3.91
CA ALA A 171 -5.49 3.45 -4.51
C ALA A 171 -6.54 2.76 -5.41
N PRO A 172 -7.80 3.21 -5.39
CA PRO A 172 -8.89 2.70 -6.22
C PRO A 172 -8.60 2.50 -7.70
N ASP A 173 -7.77 3.37 -8.26
CA ASP A 173 -7.44 3.50 -9.67
C ASP A 173 -6.05 2.92 -10.00
N ASP A 174 -5.43 2.22 -9.05
CA ASP A 174 -4.14 1.57 -9.29
C ASP A 174 -4.26 0.55 -10.45
N PRO A 175 -3.53 0.74 -11.56
CA PRO A 175 -3.65 -0.11 -12.74
C PRO A 175 -3.28 -1.57 -12.47
N ARG A 176 -2.48 -1.83 -11.43
CA ARG A 176 -2.09 -3.18 -11.01
C ARG A 176 -3.26 -3.95 -10.42
N VAL A 177 -4.17 -3.25 -9.71
CA VAL A 177 -5.42 -3.85 -9.20
C VAL A 177 -6.32 -4.28 -10.37
N ALA A 178 -6.50 -3.41 -11.37
CA ALA A 178 -7.33 -3.74 -12.53
C ALA A 178 -6.78 -4.95 -13.30
N ARG A 179 -5.46 -5.07 -13.44
CA ARG A 179 -4.81 -6.24 -14.03
C ARG A 179 -5.03 -7.50 -13.19
N ALA A 180 -4.75 -7.44 -11.89
CA ALA A 180 -4.89 -8.59 -10.99
C ALA A 180 -6.34 -9.10 -10.89
N ARG A 181 -7.35 -8.22 -10.97
CA ARG A 181 -8.78 -8.63 -11.04
C ARG A 181 -9.09 -9.47 -12.29
N ARG A 182 -8.50 -9.12 -13.45
CA ARG A 182 -8.64 -9.91 -14.68
C ARG A 182 -7.95 -11.26 -14.53
N ASP A 183 -6.73 -11.27 -13.99
CA ASP A 183 -5.94 -12.49 -13.80
C ASP A 183 -6.62 -13.44 -12.77
N LEU A 184 -7.20 -12.89 -11.71
CA LEU A 184 -8.01 -13.63 -10.74
C LEU A 184 -9.25 -14.27 -11.40
N SER A 185 -9.96 -13.50 -12.23
CA SER A 185 -11.14 -14.01 -12.94
C SER A 185 -10.75 -15.19 -13.84
N ALA A 186 -9.64 -15.08 -14.58
CA ALA A 186 -9.10 -16.15 -15.41
C ALA A 186 -8.54 -17.36 -14.62
N ALA A 187 -8.26 -17.21 -13.32
CA ALA A 187 -7.83 -18.32 -12.48
C ALA A 187 -9.00 -19.10 -11.85
N LEU A 188 -10.19 -18.51 -11.82
CA LEU A 188 -11.40 -19.10 -11.22
C LEU A 188 -12.25 -19.90 -12.23
N PHE A 189 -12.07 -19.68 -13.53
CA PHE A 189 -12.83 -20.27 -14.63
C PHE A 189 -11.90 -20.94 -15.65
#